data_AF-A0A3P7LWL1-F1
#
_entry.id   AF-A0A3P7LWL1-F1
#
_cell.length_a   1.000
_cell.length_b   1.000
_cell.length_c   1.000
_cell.angle_alpha   90.00
_cell.angle_beta   90.00
_cell.angle_gamma   90.00
#
_symmetry.space_group_name_H-M   'P 1'
#
loop_
_entity.id
_entity.type
_entity.pdbx_description
1 polymer ?
#
loop_
_entity_poly.entity_id
_entity_poly.type
_entity_poly.pdbx_seq_one_letter_code
_entity_poly.pdbx_strand_id
1 'polypeptide(L)'
;MSQMSLPDGRINDMETLLRRRNTIRLKTVDKPTDNQLGKALETPTLSLHDLKLAYSEYYLSLVLLQNYQSLNYTGFRKILKKHDKLFQRSNGLQWYKEVVSEAPFYMDNTVDDLIATVEVCHQYPCSYESNFTSIVPDLSLI
;
A
#
# COMPACT_ATOMS: atom_id res chain seq x y z
N MET A 1 27.95 -33.73 -27.91
CA MET A 1 27.04 -33.88 -26.77
C MET A 1 26.39 -32.53 -26.51
N SER A 2 25.08 -32.45 -26.73
CA SER A 2 24.26 -31.27 -26.52
C SER A 2 24.12 -31.02 -25.02
N GLN A 3 24.31 -29.79 -24.55
CA GLN A 3 23.86 -29.36 -23.23
C GLN A 3 22.83 -28.25 -23.43
N MET A 4 21.57 -28.62 -23.29
CA MET A 4 20.43 -27.72 -23.14
C MET A 4 20.39 -27.27 -21.69
N SER A 5 20.63 -25.98 -21.42
CA SER A 5 20.29 -25.35 -20.15
C SER A 5 18.95 -24.62 -20.28
N LEU A 6 17.96 -25.06 -19.49
CA LEU A 6 16.65 -24.42 -19.36
C LEU A 6 16.78 -23.07 -18.60
N PRO A 7 15.88 -22.11 -18.85
CA PRO A 7 15.97 -20.78 -18.27
C PRO A 7 15.51 -20.82 -16.81
N ASP A 8 16.31 -20.29 -15.90
CA ASP A 8 15.98 -20.20 -14.48
C ASP A 8 14.90 -19.12 -14.30
N GLY A 9 13.65 -19.57 -14.26
CA GLY A 9 12.43 -18.76 -14.35
C GLY A 9 12.04 -18.08 -13.04
N ARG A 10 12.94 -17.37 -12.37
CA ARG A 10 12.60 -16.46 -11.26
C ARG A 10 12.72 -15.01 -11.69
N ILE A 11 11.72 -14.55 -12.42
CA ILE A 11 11.51 -13.14 -12.70
C ILE A 11 10.95 -12.48 -11.42
N ASN A 12 11.83 -11.88 -10.61
CA ASN A 12 11.47 -11.10 -9.42
C ASN A 12 11.95 -9.65 -9.50
N ASP A 13 12.20 -9.14 -10.70
CA ASP A 13 12.55 -7.74 -10.86
C ASP A 13 11.26 -6.93 -10.75
N MET A 14 11.18 -6.05 -9.76
CA MET A 14 10.05 -5.11 -9.54
C MET A 14 9.69 -4.36 -10.83
N GLU A 15 10.69 -4.11 -11.68
CA GLU A 15 10.56 -3.54 -13.00
C GLU A 15 9.73 -4.41 -13.96
N THR A 16 9.83 -5.74 -13.86
CA THR A 16 9.01 -6.67 -14.65
C THR A 16 7.56 -6.71 -14.16
N LEU A 17 7.33 -6.55 -12.86
CA LEU A 17 5.98 -6.42 -12.30
C LEU A 17 5.33 -5.09 -12.71
N LEU A 18 6.08 -3.99 -12.69
CA LEU A 18 5.63 -2.68 -13.20
C LEU A 18 5.38 -2.70 -14.72
N ARG A 19 6.23 -3.39 -15.50
CA ARG A 19 5.99 -3.63 -16.94
C ARG A 19 4.73 -4.46 -17.18
N ARG A 20 4.52 -5.54 -16.43
CA ARG A 20 3.29 -6.35 -16.52
C ARG A 20 2.05 -5.49 -16.27
N ARG A 21 2.06 -4.68 -15.20
CA ARG A 21 0.97 -3.76 -14.86
C ARG A 21 0.66 -2.77 -15.99
N ASN A 22 1.69 -2.22 -16.65
CA ASN A 22 1.51 -1.30 -17.77
C ASN A 22 1.06 -2.00 -19.07
N THR A 23 1.49 -3.24 -19.33
CA THR A 23 1.07 -3.99 -20.54
C THR A 23 -0.38 -4.46 -20.52
N ILE A 24 -0.94 -4.74 -19.33
CA ILE A 24 -2.37 -5.08 -19.19
C ILE A 24 -3.24 -3.88 -19.59
N ARG A 25 -2.79 -2.66 -19.25
CA ARG A 25 -3.49 -1.40 -19.57
C ARG A 25 -3.47 -1.03 -21.06
N LEU A 26 -2.52 -1.55 -21.84
CA LEU A 26 -2.39 -1.27 -23.27
C LEU A 26 -3.03 -2.36 -24.17
N LYS A 27 -3.28 -3.56 -23.64
CA LYS A 27 -3.86 -4.68 -24.42
C LYS A 27 -5.38 -4.63 -24.60
N THR A 28 -6.08 -3.71 -23.94
CA THR A 28 -7.52 -3.49 -24.15
C THR A 28 -7.83 -2.55 -25.31
N VAL A 29 -6.80 -2.09 -26.03
CA VAL A 29 -6.94 -1.22 -27.19
C VAL A 29 -6.60 -2.02 -28.44
N ASP A 30 -7.53 -2.00 -29.40
CA ASP A 30 -7.47 -2.48 -30.79
C ASP A 30 -7.99 -3.89 -31.13
N LYS A 31 -9.28 -3.92 -31.50
CA LYS A 31 -9.74 -4.71 -32.65
C LYS A 31 -10.60 -3.78 -33.54
N PRO A 32 -10.16 -3.43 -34.77
CA PRO A 32 -10.92 -2.55 -35.63
C PRO A 32 -11.96 -3.38 -36.40
N THR A 33 -13.23 -3.13 -36.15
CA THR A 33 -14.31 -3.54 -37.04
C THR A 33 -14.95 -2.28 -37.57
N ASP A 34 -14.68 -2.00 -38.83
CA ASP A 34 -15.30 -0.95 -39.63
C ASP A 34 -16.82 -1.16 -39.69
N ASN A 35 -17.56 -0.05 -39.75
CA ASN A 35 -19.01 0.09 -39.81
C ASN A 35 -19.80 -0.24 -38.52
N GLN A 36 -20.22 0.79 -37.79
CA GLN A 36 -21.62 1.23 -37.76
C GLN A 36 -21.81 2.37 -36.73
N LEU A 37 -22.62 3.32 -37.17
CA LEU A 37 -23.07 4.56 -36.57
C LEU A 37 -23.62 4.39 -35.12
N GLY A 38 -23.13 5.21 -34.19
CA GLY A 38 -23.83 5.51 -32.93
C GLY A 38 -23.57 4.58 -31.73
N LYS A 39 -22.31 4.38 -31.32
CA LYS A 39 -22.03 3.89 -29.96
C LYS A 39 -21.85 5.07 -29.01
N ALA A 40 -22.78 5.21 -28.07
CA ALA A 40 -22.57 5.99 -26.86
C ALA A 40 -21.21 5.57 -26.27
N LEU A 41 -20.42 6.55 -25.86
CA LEU A 41 -19.17 6.35 -25.12
C LEU A 41 -19.49 5.45 -23.94
N GLU A 42 -19.17 4.15 -24.05
CA GLU A 42 -19.22 3.24 -22.92
C GLU A 42 -18.13 3.74 -21.97
N THR A 43 -18.53 4.60 -21.03
CA THR A 43 -17.72 4.96 -19.88
C THR A 43 -17.24 3.63 -19.30
N PRO A 44 -15.92 3.41 -19.14
CA PRO A 44 -15.43 2.20 -18.52
C PRO A 44 -16.08 2.15 -17.14
N THR A 45 -17.10 1.32 -16.98
CA THR A 45 -17.66 1.02 -15.68
C THR A 45 -16.54 0.26 -15.00
N LEU A 46 -15.70 0.98 -14.25
CA LEU A 46 -14.79 0.35 -13.30
C LEU A 46 -15.66 -0.63 -12.56
N SER A 47 -15.39 -1.91 -12.75
CA SER A 47 -16.27 -2.92 -12.18
C SER A 47 -16.23 -2.70 -10.67
N LEU A 48 -17.36 -2.91 -9.99
CA LEU A 48 -17.39 -2.77 -8.52
C LEU A 48 -16.25 -3.57 -7.86
N HIS A 49 -15.83 -4.66 -8.50
CA HIS A 49 -14.66 -5.44 -8.12
C HIS A 49 -13.34 -4.67 -8.22
N ASP A 50 -13.08 -3.97 -9.32
CA ASP A 50 -11.86 -3.15 -9.48
C ASP A 50 -11.82 -2.01 -8.47
N LEU A 51 -12.97 -1.42 -8.15
CA LEU A 51 -13.07 -0.39 -7.12
C LEU A 51 -12.81 -0.95 -5.72
N LYS A 52 -13.44 -2.10 -5.38
CA LYS A 52 -13.19 -2.80 -4.10
C LYS A 52 -11.72 -3.17 -3.95
N LEU A 53 -11.09 -3.68 -5.01
CA LEU A 53 -9.67 -4.02 -5.03
C LEU A 53 -8.78 -2.79 -4.82
N ALA A 54 -9.06 -1.69 -5.53
CA ALA A 54 -8.32 -0.43 -5.38
C ALA A 54 -8.40 0.11 -3.94
N TYR A 55 -9.57 0.01 -3.29
CA TYR A 55 -9.73 0.38 -1.88
C TYR A 55 -8.92 -0.52 -0.94
N SER A 56 -8.92 -1.83 -1.17
CA SER A 56 -8.12 -2.77 -0.36
C SER A 56 -6.62 -2.50 -0.46
N GLU A 57 -6.11 -2.24 -1.68
CA GLU A 57 -4.69 -1.89 -1.89
C GLU A 57 -4.33 -0.54 -1.26
N TYR A 58 -5.23 0.44 -1.35
CA TYR A 58 -5.04 1.76 -0.73
C TYR A 58 -5.00 1.66 0.79
N TYR A 59 -5.96 0.96 1.40
CA TYR A 59 -6.01 0.72 2.84
C TYR A 59 -4.74 0.02 3.35
N LEU A 60 -4.32 -1.05 2.68
CA LEU A 60 -3.08 -1.75 3.02
C LEU A 60 -1.87 -0.82 2.98
N SER A 61 -1.81 0.06 1.97
CA SER A 61 -0.71 1.04 1.84
C SER A 61 -0.69 2.02 3.02
N LEU A 62 -1.85 2.48 3.50
CA LEU A 62 -1.94 3.36 4.67
C LEU A 62 -1.49 2.65 5.96
N VAL A 63 -1.92 1.41 6.18
CA VAL A 63 -1.50 0.61 7.34
C VAL A 63 0.02 0.39 7.34
N LEU A 64 0.61 0.09 6.18
CA LEU A 64 2.06 -0.05 6.05
C LEU A 64 2.79 1.26 6.36
N LEU A 65 2.21 2.40 5.98
CA LEU A 65 2.78 3.72 6.26
C LEU A 65 2.72 4.07 7.77
N GLN A 66 1.60 3.79 8.43
CA GLN A 66 1.47 3.94 9.89
C GLN A 66 2.46 3.04 10.64
N ASN A 67 2.65 1.80 10.18
CA ASN A 67 3.65 0.88 10.72
C ASN A 67 5.07 1.40 10.53
N TYR A 68 5.37 1.95 9.35
CA TYR A 68 6.65 2.60 9.09
C TYR A 68 6.92 3.75 10.08
N GLN A 69 5.95 4.65 10.28
CA GLN A 69 6.07 5.77 11.23
C GLN A 69 6.35 5.26 12.65
N SER A 70 5.51 4.35 13.16
CA SER A 70 5.61 3.82 14.53
C SER A 70 6.91 3.06 14.78
N LEU A 71 7.31 2.21 13.83
CA LEU A 71 8.52 1.38 13.95
C LEU A 71 9.78 2.25 13.89
N ASN A 72 9.84 3.23 12.99
CA ASN A 72 11.00 4.10 12.89
C ASN A 72 11.11 5.05 14.08
N TYR A 73 9.99 5.64 14.53
CA TYR A 73 10.00 6.54 15.70
C TYR A 73 10.51 5.84 16.96
N THR A 74 10.01 4.63 17.22
CA THR A 74 10.48 3.81 18.36
C THR A 74 11.90 3.29 18.13
N GLY A 75 12.27 2.97 16.89
CA GLY A 75 13.61 2.54 16.48
C GLY A 75 14.68 3.58 16.79
N PHE A 76 14.45 4.84 16.41
CA PHE A 76 15.34 5.95 16.73
C PHE A 76 15.50 6.12 18.24
N ARG A 77 14.42 6.08 19.01
CA ARG A 77 14.50 6.17 20.47
C ARG A 77 15.34 5.05 21.07
N LYS A 78 15.20 3.82 20.55
CA LYS A 78 15.94 2.64 21.01
C LYS A 78 17.44 2.71 20.68
N ILE A 79 17.81 3.08 19.45
CA ILE A 79 19.22 3.16 19.06
C ILE A 79 19.94 4.30 19.77
N LEU A 80 19.28 5.45 19.95
CA LEU A 80 19.84 6.59 20.68
C LEU A 80 19.98 6.28 22.18
N LYS A 81 19.01 5.60 22.78
CA LYS A 81 19.14 5.10 24.16
C LYS A 81 20.30 4.11 24.30
N LYS A 82 20.55 3.28 23.29
CA LYS A 82 21.72 2.37 23.27
C LYS A 82 23.03 3.15 23.16
N HIS A 83 23.11 4.14 22.29
CA HIS A 83 24.25 5.05 22.16
C HIS A 83 24.59 5.68 23.52
N ASP A 84 23.60 6.31 24.16
CA ASP A 84 23.79 6.99 25.44
C ASP A 84 24.29 6.03 26.52
N LYS A 85 23.75 4.81 26.56
CA LYS A 85 24.19 3.76 27.49
C LYS A 85 25.62 3.28 27.24
N LEU A 86 26.03 3.11 25.98
CA LEU A 86 27.36 2.58 25.64
C LEU A 86 28.48 3.61 25.87
N PHE A 87 28.21 4.87 25.53
CA PHE A 87 29.22 5.94 25.62
C PHE A 87 29.12 6.79 26.88
N GLN A 88 28.18 6.46 27.78
CA GLN A 88 27.90 7.21 29.02
C GLN A 88 27.64 8.71 28.73
N ARG A 89 26.86 8.97 27.67
CA ARG A 89 26.45 10.31 27.24
C ARG A 89 24.94 10.45 27.34
N SER A 90 24.45 11.68 27.21
CA SER A 90 23.01 12.02 27.23
C SER A 90 22.55 12.80 26.00
N ASN A 91 23.43 12.99 25.02
CA ASN A 91 23.15 13.78 23.82
C ASN A 91 22.24 13.04 22.82
N GLY A 92 22.16 11.71 22.87
CA GLY A 92 21.23 10.95 22.02
C GLY A 92 19.77 11.27 22.32
N LEU A 93 19.40 11.39 23.60
CA LEU A 93 18.06 11.83 23.98
C LEU A 93 17.78 13.29 23.56
N GLN A 94 18.77 14.16 23.65
CA GLN A 94 18.62 15.56 23.23
C GLN A 94 18.38 15.65 21.72
N TRP A 95 19.22 14.98 20.93
CA TRP A 95 19.07 14.92 19.48
C TRP A 95 17.74 14.30 19.05
N TYR A 96 17.26 13.25 19.76
CA TYR A 96 15.95 12.66 19.50
C TYR A 96 14.82 13.70 19.60
N LYS A 97 14.85 14.56 20.63
CA LYS A 97 13.83 15.60 20.84
C LYS A 97 13.94 16.75 19.84
N GLU A 98 15.15 17.07 19.41
CA GLU A 98 15.36 18.20 18.51
C GLU A 98 15.12 17.81 17.04
N VAL A 99 15.34 16.55 16.69
CA VAL A 99 15.31 16.10 15.29
C VAL A 99 14.19 15.12 15.03
N VAL A 100 14.05 14.07 15.84
CA VAL A 100 13.12 12.97 15.52
C VAL A 100 11.69 13.29 15.92
N SER A 101 11.46 13.91 17.09
CA SER A 101 10.09 14.28 17.48
C SER A 101 9.51 15.39 16.61
N GLU A 102 10.34 16.31 16.12
CA GLU A 102 9.91 17.42 15.24
C GLU A 102 9.89 17.03 13.74
N ALA A 103 10.20 15.77 13.42
CA ALA A 103 10.26 15.35 12.04
C ALA A 103 8.86 15.21 11.41
N PRO A 104 8.68 15.61 10.13
CA PRO A 104 7.38 15.55 9.46
C PRO A 104 6.78 14.14 9.39
N PHE A 105 7.62 13.10 9.33
CA PHE A 105 7.14 11.72 9.27
C PHE A 105 6.42 11.26 10.53
N TYR A 106 6.62 11.95 11.67
CA TYR A 106 6.00 11.61 12.95
C TYR A 106 4.95 12.63 13.40
N MET A 107 5.16 13.92 13.13
CA MET A 107 4.24 14.99 13.55
C MET A 107 2.90 14.98 12.81
N ASP A 108 2.87 14.42 11.60
CA ASP A 108 1.66 14.34 10.80
C ASP A 108 0.81 13.12 11.21
N ASN A 109 -0.45 13.39 11.60
CA ASN A 109 -1.46 12.37 11.93
C ASN A 109 -2.44 12.12 10.77
N THR A 110 -2.21 12.72 9.60
CA THR A 110 -3.10 12.58 8.43
C THR A 110 -3.33 11.12 8.04
N VAL A 111 -2.33 10.26 8.23
CA VAL A 111 -2.46 8.82 7.94
C VAL A 111 -3.53 8.15 8.81
N ASP A 112 -3.61 8.51 10.09
CA ASP A 112 -4.62 7.96 11.00
C ASP A 112 -6.04 8.41 10.60
N ASP A 113 -6.20 9.69 10.24
CA ASP A 113 -7.47 10.25 9.77
C ASP A 113 -7.93 9.59 8.46
N LEU A 114 -6.99 9.33 7.54
CA LEU A 114 -7.26 8.66 6.28
C LEU A 114 -7.65 7.19 6.48
N ILE A 115 -6.98 6.48 7.40
CA ILE A 115 -7.34 5.11 7.78
C ILE A 115 -8.77 5.08 8.30
N ALA A 116 -9.11 5.93 9.27
CA ALA A 116 -10.45 6.00 9.84
C ALA A 116 -11.52 6.32 8.77
N THR A 117 -11.22 7.22 7.84
CA THR A 117 -12.12 7.56 6.73
C THR A 117 -12.36 6.37 5.81
N VAL A 118 -11.30 5.62 5.46
CA VAL A 118 -11.41 4.44 4.60
C VAL A 118 -12.14 3.30 5.29
N GLU A 119 -11.90 3.07 6.59
CA GLU A 119 -12.60 2.06 7.38
C GLU A 119 -14.10 2.35 7.43
N VAL A 120 -14.48 3.60 7.66
CA VAL A 120 -15.88 4.05 7.58
C VAL A 120 -16.46 3.73 6.20
N CYS A 121 -15.80 4.11 5.11
CA CYS A 121 -16.29 3.81 3.75
C CYS A 121 -16.37 2.31 3.44
N HIS A 122 -15.48 1.49 4.01
CA HIS A 122 -15.50 0.04 3.84
C HIS A 122 -16.59 -0.64 4.69
N GLN A 123 -16.84 -0.11 5.89
CA GLN A 123 -17.74 -0.68 6.90
C GLN A 123 -19.20 -0.29 6.72
N TYR A 124 -19.51 0.80 6.00
CA TYR A 124 -20.85 1.08 5.51
C TYR A 124 -21.06 0.36 4.17
N PRO A 125 -21.60 -0.87 4.15
CA PRO A 125 -22.12 -1.41 2.92
C PRO A 125 -23.21 -0.44 2.45
N CYS A 126 -23.04 0.11 1.25
CA CYS A 126 -24.20 0.54 0.47
C CYS A 126 -25.23 -0.57 0.63
N SER A 127 -26.41 -0.22 1.13
CA SER A 127 -27.39 -1.09 1.75
C SER A 127 -28.05 -2.01 0.72
N TYR A 128 -27.28 -2.85 0.04
CA TYR A 128 -27.63 -3.94 -0.88
C TYR A 128 -26.39 -4.77 -1.18
N GLU A 129 -25.88 -5.51 -0.20
CA GLU A 129 -25.17 -6.77 -0.48
C GLU A 129 -25.17 -7.64 0.80
N SER A 130 -26.25 -8.41 0.95
CA SER A 130 -26.25 -9.60 1.80
C SER A 130 -25.25 -10.60 1.23
N ASN A 131 -24.37 -11.10 2.10
CA ASN A 131 -23.35 -12.15 1.91
C ASN A 131 -21.92 -11.66 1.62
N PHE A 132 -21.23 -11.17 2.65
CA PHE A 132 -19.82 -11.52 2.83
C PHE A 132 -19.46 -11.44 4.32
N THR A 133 -19.91 -12.44 5.07
CA THR A 133 -19.26 -12.79 6.34
C THR A 133 -17.93 -13.47 6.03
N SER A 134 -16.91 -13.12 6.79
CA SER A 134 -15.55 -13.68 6.78
C SER A 134 -14.62 -13.12 5.69
N ILE A 135 -13.78 -12.16 6.07
CA ILE A 135 -12.31 -12.15 5.97
C ILE A 135 -11.86 -10.75 6.42
N VAL A 136 -11.84 -10.51 7.73
CA VAL A 136 -10.84 -9.64 8.36
C VAL A 136 -10.65 -10.19 9.77
N PRO A 137 -9.49 -10.79 10.12
CA PRO A 137 -9.21 -11.07 11.52
C PRO A 137 -9.00 -9.75 12.23
N ASP A 138 -9.71 -9.58 13.34
CA ASP A 138 -9.55 -8.48 14.30
C ASP A 138 -8.07 -8.38 14.73
N LEU A 139 -7.41 -7.28 14.38
CA LEU A 139 -6.03 -6.97 14.75
C LEU A 139 -5.96 -6.08 15.99
N SER A 140 -7.02 -5.98 16.81
CA SER A 140 -6.97 -5.26 18.09
C SER A 140 -6.16 -6.00 19.19
N LEU A 141 -5.27 -6.92 18.82
CA LEU A 141 -4.51 -7.75 19.77
C LEU A 141 -3.08 -8.05 19.27
N ILE A 142 -2.33 -7.00 18.94
CA ILE A 142 -0.85 -6.97 18.97
C ILE A 142 -0.40 -5.66 19.61
#